data_AF-A0A9W7DR31-F1
#
_entry.id   AF-A0A9W7DR31-F1
#
_cell.length_a   1.000
_cell.length_b   1.000
_cell.length_c   1.000
_cell.angle_alpha   90.00
_cell.angle_beta   90.00
_cell.angle_gamma   90.00
#
_symmetry.space_group_name_H-M   'P 1'
#
loop_
_entity.id
_entity.type
_entity.pdbx_description
1 polymer ?
#
loop_
_entity_poly.entity_id
_entity_poly.type
_entity_poly.pdbx_seq_one_letter_code
_entity_poly.pdbx_strand_id
1 'polypeptide(L)' 'MPLTNKRAGIGFYKGNSLMTKEGRHTSKGYKLDRNKMLTIVAPDLEGFKLKPYVAPSVPKYPPKEYDPEAN' A
#
# COMPACT_ATOMS: atom_id res chain seq x y z
N MET A 1 1.53 -23.08 21.87
CA MET A 1 1.51 -21.73 21.24
C MET A 1 2.68 -21.60 20.28
N PRO A 2 2.55 -20.89 19.13
CA PRO A 2 3.64 -20.75 18.17
C PRO A 2 4.81 -19.92 18.72
N LEU A 3 6.03 -20.31 18.33
CA LEU A 3 7.28 -19.64 18.70
C LEU A 3 7.43 -18.33 17.92
N THR A 4 7.60 -17.23 18.65
CA THR A 4 7.79 -15.87 18.11
C THR A 4 9.05 -15.25 18.70
N ASN A 5 9.59 -14.21 18.07
CA ASN A 5 10.80 -13.51 18.52
C ASN A 5 10.77 -13.12 20.01
N LYS A 6 9.58 -12.77 20.51
CA LYS A 6 9.39 -12.33 21.90
C LYS A 6 9.28 -13.47 22.92
N ARG A 7 9.07 -14.70 22.44
CA ARG A 7 8.84 -15.88 23.27
C ARG A 7 10.05 -16.80 23.34
N ALA A 8 11.02 -16.60 22.48
CA ALA A 8 12.25 -17.37 22.48
C ALA A 8 13.34 -16.60 23.24
N GLY A 9 14.23 -17.34 23.89
CA GLY A 9 15.37 -16.78 24.62
C GLY A 9 16.45 -16.20 23.70
N ILE A 10 17.59 -15.86 24.30
CA ILE A 10 18.75 -15.30 23.61
C ILE A 10 19.20 -16.26 22.49
N GLY A 11 19.46 -15.71 21.30
CA GLY A 11 19.94 -16.47 20.12
C GLY A 11 18.85 -16.86 19.11
N PHE A 12 17.57 -16.68 19.44
CA PHE A 12 16.49 -16.88 18.47
C PHE A 12 16.14 -15.57 17.76
N TYR A 13 16.44 -15.52 16.46
CA TYR A 13 16.15 -14.37 15.61
C TYR A 13 15.31 -14.81 14.40
N LYS A 14 14.00 -14.53 14.43
CA LYS A 14 13.04 -14.96 13.40
C LYS A 14 12.33 -13.84 12.63
N GLY A 15 12.38 -12.55 12.95
CA GLY A 15 11.63 -11.54 12.16
C GLY A 15 10.10 -11.80 12.06
N ASN A 16 9.36 -10.89 11.41
CA ASN A 16 7.88 -10.91 11.40
C ASN A 16 7.29 -11.09 9.99
N SER A 17 8.04 -11.67 9.05
CA SER A 17 7.67 -11.89 7.63
C SER A 17 7.33 -10.63 6.80
N LEU A 18 7.20 -9.46 7.42
CA LEU A 18 6.82 -8.19 6.81
C LEU A 18 7.99 -7.39 6.23
N MET A 19 9.24 -7.78 6.49
CA MET A 19 10.39 -7.09 5.90
C MET A 19 10.55 -7.51 4.44
N THR A 20 10.33 -6.54 3.55
CA THR A 20 10.69 -6.59 2.14
C THR A 20 12.20 -6.88 2.01
N LYS A 21 12.57 -7.76 1.08
CA LYS A 21 13.98 -8.13 0.83
C LYS A 21 14.69 -7.03 0.02
N GLU A 22 14.85 -5.87 0.63
CA GLU A 22 15.37 -4.65 0.00
C GLU A 22 16.89 -4.66 -0.19
N GLY A 23 17.57 -5.68 0.31
CA GLY A 23 19.01 -5.75 0.26
C GLY A 23 19.55 -7.11 0.65
N ARG A 24 20.85 -7.14 0.95
CA ARG A 24 21.57 -8.36 1.34
C ARG A 24 22.63 -8.05 2.40
N HIS A 25 22.84 -8.98 3.32
CA HIS A 25 23.98 -8.96 4.22
C HIS A 25 25.29 -9.28 3.48
N THR A 26 26.30 -8.48 3.78
CA THR A 26 27.68 -8.61 3.34
C THR A 26 28.57 -8.80 4.56
N SER A 27 29.84 -9.16 4.36
CA SER A 27 30.81 -9.29 5.44
C SER A 27 30.99 -8.02 6.27
N LYS A 28 30.64 -6.85 5.72
CA LYS A 28 30.79 -5.52 6.35
C LYS A 28 29.47 -4.91 6.82
N GLY A 29 28.35 -5.64 6.75
CA GLY A 29 27.03 -5.14 7.13
C GLY A 29 25.96 -5.32 6.05
N TYR A 30 24.84 -4.62 6.13
CA TYR A 30 23.73 -4.75 5.16
C TYR A 30 23.86 -3.74 4.01
N LYS A 31 23.70 -4.20 2.77
CA LYS A 31 23.70 -3.37 1.57
C LYS A 31 22.30 -3.30 0.98
N LEU A 32 21.76 -2.09 0.86
CA LEU A 32 20.46 -1.81 0.23
C LEU A 32 20.58 -1.79 -1.30
N ASP A 33 19.57 -2.33 -1.97
CA ASP A 33 19.41 -2.32 -3.43
C ASP A 33 18.20 -1.46 -3.77
N ARG A 34 18.45 -0.29 -4.38
CA ARG A 34 17.40 0.67 -4.74
C ARG A 34 16.36 0.09 -5.70
N ASN A 35 16.74 -0.90 -6.51
CA ASN A 35 15.82 -1.55 -7.46
C ASN A 35 14.81 -2.48 -6.77
N LYS A 36 15.11 -2.93 -5.55
CA LYS A 36 14.22 -3.80 -4.76
C LYS A 36 13.35 -3.02 -3.80
N MET A 37 13.56 -1.71 -3.69
CA MET A 37 12.83 -0.84 -2.80
C MET A 37 11.51 -0.43 -3.45
N LEU A 38 10.43 -0.47 -2.68
CA LEU A 38 9.12 -0.03 -3.16
C LEU A 38 9.16 1.47 -3.44
N THR A 39 8.81 1.86 -4.66
CA THR A 39 8.62 3.27 -5.03
C THR A 39 7.13 3.54 -5.17
N ILE A 40 6.60 4.43 -4.33
CA ILE A 40 5.21 4.87 -4.40
C ILE A 40 5.16 6.11 -5.29
N VAL A 41 4.57 5.97 -6.48
CA VAL A 41 4.35 7.08 -7.41
C VAL A 41 3.02 7.73 -7.06
N ALA A 42 3.06 8.73 -6.18
CA ALA A 42 1.89 9.53 -5.84
C ALA A 42 1.69 10.64 -6.90
N PRO A 43 0.47 10.78 -7.47
CA PRO A 43 0.17 11.89 -8.35
C PRO A 43 0.04 13.19 -7.55
N ASP A 44 0.19 14.32 -8.24
CA ASP A 44 -0.21 15.61 -7.69
C ASP A 44 -1.74 15.70 -7.63
N LEU A 45 -2.25 16.18 -6.50
CA LEU A 45 -3.68 16.28 -6.21
C LEU A 45 -4.14 17.74 -6.06
N GLU A 46 -3.29 18.72 -6.39
CA GLU A 46 -3.69 20.12 -6.39
C GLU A 46 -4.88 20.35 -7.35
N GLY A 47 -5.98 20.91 -6.82
CA GLY A 47 -7.23 21.13 -7.57
C GLY A 47 -8.12 19.88 -7.73
N PHE A 48 -7.80 18.75 -7.09
CA PHE A 48 -8.64 17.54 -7.17
C PHE A 48 -10.00 17.74 -6.48
N LYS A 49 -11.09 17.69 -7.26
CA LYS A 49 -12.45 18.03 -6.81
C LYS A 49 -13.15 16.93 -6.01
N LEU A 50 -12.73 15.68 -6.17
CA LEU A 50 -13.38 14.54 -5.54
C LEU A 50 -12.95 14.42 -4.07
N LYS A 51 -13.91 14.06 -3.22
CA LYS A 51 -13.69 13.80 -1.80
C LYS A 51 -13.72 12.28 -1.55
N PRO A 52 -13.10 11.79 -0.46
CA PRO A 52 -13.16 10.36 -0.11
C PRO A 52 -14.56 9.86 0.26
N TYR A 53 -15.50 10.79 0.49
CA TYR A 53 -16.88 10.48 0.84
C TYR A 53 -17.85 11.23 -0.08
N VAL A 54 -19.02 10.62 -0.27
CA VAL A 54 -20.12 11.17 -1.05
C VAL A 54 -21.16 11.77 -0.10
N ALA A 55 -21.81 12.85 -0.50
CA ALA A 55 -22.90 13.43 0.28
C ALA A 55 -24.12 12.48 0.32
N PRO A 56 -24.83 12.35 1.45
CA PRO A 56 -26.03 11.51 1.53
C PRO A 56 -27.17 11.93 0.59
N SER A 57 -27.13 13.17 0.10
CA SER A 57 -28.11 13.73 -0.83
C SER A 57 -27.97 13.25 -2.27
N VAL A 58 -26.85 12.61 -2.62
CA VAL A 58 -26.62 12.11 -3.98
C VAL A 58 -27.54 10.90 -4.23
N PRO A 59 -28.30 10.88 -5.34
CA PRO A 59 -29.17 9.76 -5.66
C PRO A 59 -28.35 8.48 -5.86
N LYS A 60 -28.86 7.36 -5.32
CA LYS A 60 -28.17 6.06 -5.35
C LYS A 60 -28.08 5.45 -6.75
N TYR A 61 -29.02 5.80 -7.62
CA TYR A 61 -29.08 5.30 -8.99
C TYR A 61 -28.68 6.42 -9.95
N PRO A 62 -27.90 6.11 -11.00
CA PRO A 62 -27.59 7.11 -12.01
C PRO A 62 -28.89 7.59 -12.67
N PRO A 63 -28.99 8.88 -13.02
CA PRO A 63 -30.02 9.33 -13.94
C PRO A 63 -29.86 8.56 -15.26
N LYS A 64 -30.98 8.19 -15.90
CA LYS A 64 -31.00 7.39 -17.14
C LYS A 64 -29.98 7.95 -18.15
N GLU A 65 -29.18 7.06 -18.72
CA GLU A 65 -28.13 7.40 -19.67
C GLU A 65 -28.68 8.18 -20.88
N TYR A 66 -27.85 9.08 -21.41
CA TYR A 66 -28.12 9.81 -22.64
C TYR A 66 -28.19 8.82 -23.80
N ASP A 67 -29.40 8.65 -24.36
CA ASP A 67 -29.63 7.93 -25.62
C ASP A 67 -29.36 8.90 -26.78
N PRO A 68 -28.34 8.66 -27.63
CA PRO A 68 -28.02 9.54 -28.74
C PRO A 68 -29.10 9.58 -29.83
N GLU A 69 -30.11 8.70 -29.81
CA GLU A 69 -31.19 8.66 -30.82
C GLU A 69 -32.40 9.58 -30.49
N ALA A 70 -32.38 10.30 -29.36
CA ALA A 70 -33.53 11.08 -28.86
C ALA A 70 -33.54 12.59 -29.20
N ASN A 71 -32.86 13.03 -30.28
CA ASN A 71 -33.01 14.39 -30.85
C ASN A 71 -32.99 14.38 -32.38
#